data_AF-A0A3M1Y7H6-F1
#
_entry.id   AF-A0A3M1Y7H6-F1
#
_cell.length_a   1.000
_cell.length_b   1.000
_cell.length_c   1.000
_cell.angle_alpha   90.00
_cell.angle_beta   90.00
_cell.angle_gamma   90.00
#
_symmetry.space_group_name_H-M   'P 1'
#
loop_
_entity.id
_entity.type
_entity.pdbx_description
1 polymer ?
#
loop_
_entity_poly.entity_id
_entity_poly.type
_entity_poly.pdbx_seq_one_letter_code
_entity_poly.pdbx_strand_id
1 'polypeptide(L)'
;MMRRDAVFILLIICLVVLTACNNKEAAEPKPVVQLPTVTPAPTTQPLPTDVATEAAPPPANTQPVITSSTGCRVNVATTSVQADAVFNAQSLRTIQTASLGGLPVRARSNPQNVTVPEQARQSLLIIQFTPESTPEERQAYVDLINGRVDEVIEDLNTYVVIIPPGLTPEVVPESPIVVAVEADFLVSAMQYTSVPTDPRFHEQWAMNIIGAPQAWAELPVDAETVIIAVIDSGVCLDHPDLAGRLVPGYDFVEDDTVPQDEYGHGCGVAGIIAANMNDAFGIAGVAPNAQIMPLRVLDANGLGGYSEISRAIIYAVDHGADIINLSLAGPRFSQVMADAVDYAAQNGVWVIAAAGNSGTDVVYYPAGFESVIAVGSVDPTLTRSSFSNYGAHVEINAPGRDILTTNIAGGHSLNSGTSFAAPMVSGVAAMARAFNMPLNVENGVLLIYPPSAVAQCGIE
;
A
#
# COMPACT_ATOMS: atom_id res chain seq x y z
N MET A 1 -22.54 -5.06 32.51
CA MET A 1 -21.78 -3.84 32.84
C MET A 1 -20.35 -4.12 32.38
N MET A 2 -20.00 -3.63 31.18
CA MET A 2 -18.88 -4.12 30.36
C MET A 2 -17.52 -3.58 30.79
N ARG A 3 -16.53 -4.46 30.58
CA ARG A 3 -15.11 -4.35 30.87
C ARG A 3 -14.44 -3.21 30.09
N ARG A 4 -13.56 -2.50 30.78
CA ARG A 4 -12.46 -1.71 30.23
C ARG A 4 -11.18 -2.53 30.37
N ASP A 5 -10.28 -2.30 29.42
CA ASP A 5 -8.83 -2.55 29.45
C ASP A 5 -8.32 -3.81 28.70
N ALA A 6 -7.26 -3.55 27.92
CA ALA A 6 -6.57 -4.36 26.90
C ALA A 6 -7.20 -4.23 25.48
N VAL A 7 -6.53 -3.76 24.41
CA VAL A 7 -5.11 -3.79 24.07
C VAL A 7 -4.72 -2.59 23.18
N PHE A 8 -3.64 -1.94 23.58
CA PHE A 8 -2.94 -0.78 23.01
C PHE A 8 -1.83 -1.25 22.05
N ILE A 9 -2.11 -1.55 20.76
CA ILE A 9 -1.04 -1.81 19.75
C ILE A 9 -1.31 -1.16 18.37
N LEU A 10 -2.47 -0.54 18.14
CA LEU A 10 -2.78 0.10 16.85
C LEU A 10 -2.52 1.63 16.80
N LEU A 11 -1.89 2.20 17.83
CA LEU A 11 -1.83 3.66 18.00
C LEU A 11 -0.54 4.35 17.51
N ILE A 12 0.49 3.61 17.09
CA ILE A 12 1.79 4.23 16.77
C ILE A 12 1.84 4.81 15.34
N ILE A 13 1.02 4.34 14.41
CA ILE A 13 0.94 4.91 13.05
C ILE A 13 0.04 6.18 13.05
N CYS A 14 -0.98 6.23 13.91
CA CYS A 14 -1.91 7.36 13.98
C CYS A 14 -1.36 8.58 14.77
N LEU A 15 -0.54 8.36 15.81
CA LEU A 15 -0.13 9.44 16.72
C LEU A 15 0.93 10.39 16.12
N VAL A 16 1.74 9.94 15.16
CA VAL A 16 2.79 10.77 14.55
C VAL A 16 2.20 11.79 13.57
N VAL A 17 1.06 11.49 12.94
CA VAL A 17 0.41 12.37 11.95
C VAL A 17 -0.52 13.41 12.58
N LEU A 18 -1.16 13.10 13.72
CA LEU A 18 -2.10 14.00 14.40
C LEU A 18 -1.47 15.32 14.87
N THR A 19 -0.18 15.33 15.19
CA THR A 19 0.52 16.56 15.62
C THR A 19 0.75 17.55 14.47
N ALA A 20 0.79 17.08 13.22
CA ALA A 20 0.91 17.92 12.02
C ALA A 20 -0.46 18.44 11.52
N CYS A 21 -1.57 17.87 11.99
CA CYS A 21 -2.93 18.19 11.53
C CYS A 21 -3.61 19.35 12.28
N ASN A 22 -3.05 19.85 13.38
CA ASN A 22 -3.73 20.82 14.26
C ASN A 22 -3.89 22.25 13.69
N ASN A 23 -3.65 22.47 12.38
CA ASN A 23 -3.77 23.77 11.72
C ASN A 23 -4.73 23.81 10.51
N LYS A 24 -5.58 22.80 10.29
CA LYS A 24 -6.62 22.88 9.24
C LYS A 24 -7.97 23.27 9.85
N GLU A 25 -8.44 24.49 9.54
CA GLU A 25 -9.87 24.79 9.56
C GLU A 25 -10.57 23.89 8.53
N ALA A 26 -11.68 23.29 8.94
CA ALA A 26 -12.39 22.27 8.19
C ALA A 26 -12.91 22.81 6.84
N ALA A 27 -12.35 22.29 5.75
CA ALA A 27 -12.94 22.36 4.42
C ALA A 27 -13.54 20.99 4.06
N GLU A 28 -14.67 20.99 3.34
CA GLU A 28 -15.40 19.77 2.98
C GLU A 28 -14.51 18.74 2.25
N PRO A 29 -14.60 17.44 2.59
CA PRO A 29 -13.84 16.40 1.93
C PRO A 29 -14.29 16.26 0.46
N LYS A 30 -13.32 16.18 -0.47
CA LYS A 30 -13.58 15.80 -1.86
C LYS A 30 -14.18 14.39 -1.92
N PRO A 31 -15.12 14.10 -2.85
CA PRO A 31 -15.68 12.77 -3.00
C PRO A 31 -14.62 11.74 -3.42
N VAL A 32 -14.66 10.56 -2.78
CA VAL A 32 -13.79 9.41 -3.04
C VAL A 32 -13.99 8.92 -4.48
N VAL A 33 -12.92 8.87 -5.27
CA VAL A 33 -12.93 8.24 -6.59
C VAL A 33 -12.94 6.73 -6.39
N GLN A 34 -14.11 6.10 -6.53
CA GLN A 34 -14.18 4.66 -6.72
C GLN A 34 -13.89 4.33 -8.19
N LEU A 35 -12.82 3.58 -8.41
CA LEU A 35 -12.46 3.06 -9.74
C LEU A 35 -13.59 2.13 -10.25
N PRO A 36 -14.12 2.34 -11.48
CA PRO A 36 -15.10 1.43 -12.05
C PRO A 36 -14.45 0.09 -12.42
N THR A 37 -15.19 -1.00 -12.22
CA THR A 37 -14.81 -2.34 -12.70
C THR A 37 -14.96 -2.39 -14.21
N VAL A 38 -13.85 -2.50 -14.95
CA VAL A 38 -13.87 -2.57 -16.42
C VAL A 38 -13.92 -4.03 -16.87
N THR A 39 -14.96 -4.37 -17.61
CA THR A 39 -15.02 -5.58 -18.45
C THR A 39 -14.39 -5.27 -19.81
N PRO A 40 -13.60 -6.17 -20.40
CA PRO A 40 -12.86 -5.87 -21.63
C PRO A 40 -13.81 -5.75 -22.83
N ALA A 41 -13.73 -4.63 -23.54
CA ALA A 41 -14.38 -4.43 -24.83
C ALA A 41 -13.47 -4.88 -25.99
N PRO A 42 -14.03 -5.40 -27.10
CA PRO A 42 -13.26 -6.04 -28.16
C PRO A 42 -12.60 -5.04 -29.13
N THR A 43 -11.54 -5.54 -29.75
CA THR A 43 -10.58 -4.83 -30.60
C THR A 43 -11.08 -4.56 -32.02
N THR A 44 -10.48 -3.51 -32.63
CA THR A 44 -10.35 -3.17 -34.06
C THR A 44 -11.44 -2.34 -34.76
N GLN A 45 -11.04 -1.18 -35.30
CA GLN A 45 -10.97 -0.86 -36.75
C GLN A 45 -10.26 0.52 -36.96
N PRO A 46 -9.60 0.76 -38.12
CA PRO A 46 -8.67 1.88 -38.30
C PRO A 46 -9.33 3.18 -38.79
N LEU A 47 -8.70 4.32 -38.46
CA LEU A 47 -9.06 5.68 -38.86
C LEU A 47 -8.86 5.95 -40.37
N PRO A 48 -9.71 6.77 -41.01
CA PRO A 48 -9.39 7.40 -42.28
C PRO A 48 -8.82 8.81 -42.11
N THR A 49 -7.84 9.11 -42.97
CA THR A 49 -7.22 10.41 -43.27
C THR A 49 -8.17 11.35 -44.00
N ASP A 50 -8.20 12.65 -43.63
CA ASP A 50 -8.04 13.77 -44.57
C ASP A 50 -8.17 15.17 -43.90
N VAL A 51 -7.73 16.17 -44.68
CA VAL A 51 -7.15 17.48 -44.34
C VAL A 51 -8.14 18.66 -44.41
N ALA A 52 -7.96 19.62 -43.48
CA ALA A 52 -8.21 21.08 -43.46
C ALA A 52 -9.55 21.71 -43.95
N THR A 53 -10.13 22.64 -43.14
CA THR A 53 -10.10 24.12 -43.35
C THR A 53 -11.00 24.94 -42.38
N GLU A 54 -10.39 25.99 -41.84
CA GLU A 54 -10.84 27.37 -41.49
C GLU A 54 -12.27 27.77 -40.97
N ALA A 55 -12.26 28.27 -39.72
CA ALA A 55 -12.92 29.42 -39.04
C ALA A 55 -14.29 30.06 -39.44
N ALA A 56 -15.10 30.33 -38.37
CA ALA A 56 -15.77 31.61 -37.98
C ALA A 56 -17.27 31.52 -37.56
N PRO A 57 -17.80 32.41 -36.66
CA PRO A 57 -18.84 32.10 -35.64
C PRO A 57 -20.17 32.91 -35.77
N PRO A 58 -20.96 33.15 -34.68
CA PRO A 58 -22.09 32.38 -34.10
C PRO A 58 -23.47 33.06 -34.32
N PRO A 59 -24.57 32.60 -33.65
CA PRO A 59 -25.20 33.53 -32.70
C PRO A 59 -25.83 32.97 -31.41
N ALA A 60 -25.88 33.91 -30.46
CA ALA A 60 -26.56 34.11 -29.18
C ALA A 60 -27.88 33.40 -28.77
N ASN A 61 -27.95 33.23 -27.44
CA ASN A 61 -29.06 33.40 -26.50
C ASN A 61 -30.32 32.52 -26.60
N THR A 62 -30.57 31.76 -25.53
CA THR A 62 -31.84 31.83 -24.76
C THR A 62 -31.73 31.08 -23.42
N GLN A 63 -31.89 31.82 -22.33
CA GLN A 63 -32.48 31.38 -21.06
C GLN A 63 -33.90 31.99 -21.05
N PRO A 64 -34.94 31.34 -20.48
CA PRO A 64 -35.13 31.43 -19.02
C PRO A 64 -35.94 30.30 -18.31
N VAL A 65 -35.70 30.20 -16.99
CA VAL A 65 -36.70 30.14 -15.88
C VAL A 65 -37.41 28.81 -15.47
N ILE A 66 -37.07 28.39 -14.23
CA ILE A 66 -37.88 27.98 -13.05
C ILE A 66 -38.95 26.86 -13.19
N THR A 67 -38.84 25.79 -12.38
CA THR A 67 -39.77 25.49 -11.26
C THR A 67 -39.38 24.23 -10.47
N SER A 68 -39.51 24.36 -9.16
CA SER A 68 -39.58 23.30 -8.16
C SER A 68 -40.87 22.49 -8.29
N SER A 69 -40.81 21.18 -8.09
CA SER A 69 -41.94 20.45 -7.50
C SER A 69 -41.48 19.14 -6.84
N THR A 70 -41.74 19.09 -5.55
CA THR A 70 -41.90 17.94 -4.67
C THR A 70 -42.64 16.77 -5.35
N GLY A 71 -42.19 15.54 -5.11
CA GLY A 71 -42.85 14.33 -5.64
C GLY A 71 -42.32 13.03 -5.05
N CYS A 72 -42.67 12.77 -3.80
CA CYS A 72 -42.49 11.47 -3.13
C CYS A 72 -43.26 10.36 -3.87
N ARG A 73 -42.66 9.18 -4.06
CA ARG A 73 -43.33 7.87 -3.98
C ARG A 73 -42.34 6.71 -3.93
N VAL A 74 -42.35 6.05 -2.77
CA VAL A 74 -41.83 4.71 -2.47
C VAL A 74 -42.70 3.68 -3.19
N ASN A 75 -42.08 2.65 -3.79
CA ASN A 75 -42.75 1.38 -4.08
C ASN A 75 -41.92 0.24 -3.48
N VAL A 76 -42.43 -0.29 -2.37
CA VAL A 76 -42.09 -1.60 -1.82
C VAL A 76 -42.89 -2.64 -2.60
N ALA A 77 -42.22 -3.65 -3.14
CA ALA A 77 -42.88 -4.86 -3.63
C ALA A 77 -42.37 -6.05 -2.80
N THR A 78 -43.23 -6.49 -1.88
CA THR A 78 -43.19 -7.80 -1.23
C THR A 78 -43.73 -8.84 -2.20
N THR A 79 -43.08 -9.99 -2.28
CA THR A 79 -43.76 -11.27 -2.55
C THR A 79 -43.09 -12.39 -1.77
N SER A 80 -43.92 -13.30 -1.30
CA SER A 80 -43.66 -14.30 -0.28
C SER A 80 -44.19 -15.65 -0.77
N VAL A 81 -43.61 -16.73 -0.22
CA VAL A 81 -44.14 -18.11 -0.11
C VAL A 81 -43.85 -18.97 -1.37
N GLN A 82 -43.34 -20.22 -1.33
CA GLN A 82 -43.52 -21.33 -0.38
C GLN A 82 -42.37 -22.37 -0.50
N ALA A 83 -42.15 -23.11 0.60
CA ALA A 83 -41.30 -24.29 0.68
C ALA A 83 -42.06 -25.57 0.25
N ASP A 84 -41.34 -26.54 -0.31
CA ASP A 84 -41.67 -27.97 -0.24
C ASP A 84 -40.38 -28.78 -0.12
N ALA A 85 -40.34 -29.67 0.88
CA ALA A 85 -39.26 -30.60 1.16
C ALA A 85 -39.72 -32.02 0.83
N VAL A 86 -38.90 -32.82 0.13
CA VAL A 86 -38.99 -34.29 0.15
C VAL A 86 -37.59 -34.91 0.07
N PHE A 87 -37.32 -35.77 1.06
CA PHE A 87 -36.16 -36.65 1.23
C PHE A 87 -35.94 -37.61 0.05
N ASN A 88 -34.67 -37.93 -0.25
CA ASN A 88 -34.29 -39.33 -0.49
C ASN A 88 -32.80 -39.58 -0.20
N ALA A 89 -32.51 -40.49 0.73
CA ALA A 89 -31.19 -41.02 1.04
C ALA A 89 -31.15 -42.48 0.56
N GLN A 90 -30.22 -42.84 -0.33
CA GLN A 90 -29.83 -44.23 -0.59
C GLN A 90 -28.56 -44.29 -1.45
N SER A 91 -27.42 -44.61 -0.84
CA SER A 91 -26.54 -45.73 -1.24
C SER A 91 -25.21 -45.69 -0.49
N LEU A 92 -25.12 -46.47 0.59
CA LEU A 92 -23.87 -46.93 1.18
C LEU A 92 -23.30 -48.07 0.32
N ARG A 93 -22.03 -47.97 -0.09
CA ARG A 93 -21.18 -49.14 -0.34
C ARG A 93 -19.74 -48.89 0.12
N THR A 94 -19.27 -49.88 0.86
CA THR A 94 -17.99 -50.13 1.54
C THR A 94 -16.81 -50.30 0.57
N ILE A 95 -15.58 -50.32 1.15
CA ILE A 95 -14.26 -50.83 0.68
C ILE A 95 -13.29 -49.65 0.41
N GLN A 96 -12.06 -49.51 0.92
CA GLN A 96 -11.07 -50.39 1.58
C GLN A 96 -10.05 -49.51 2.34
N THR A 97 -9.43 -50.06 3.38
CA THR A 97 -8.18 -49.56 3.96
C THR A 97 -7.01 -49.81 3.00
N ALA A 98 -6.18 -48.79 2.75
CA ALA A 98 -4.84 -48.97 2.17
C ALA A 98 -3.86 -47.92 2.74
N SER A 99 -2.73 -48.46 3.20
CA SER A 99 -1.60 -47.82 3.86
C SER A 99 -0.73 -47.00 2.92
N LEU A 100 -0.21 -45.88 3.45
CA LEU A 100 1.07 -45.19 3.19
C LEU A 100 1.75 -45.36 1.82
N GLY A 101 1.80 -44.25 1.08
CA GLY A 101 2.81 -43.97 0.07
C GLY A 101 3.11 -42.47 0.07
N GLY A 102 4.17 -42.07 0.78
CA GLY A 102 4.59 -40.67 0.91
C GLY A 102 5.05 -40.07 -0.42
N LEU A 103 4.54 -38.88 -0.73
CA LEU A 103 5.14 -37.99 -1.72
C LEU A 103 6.22 -37.15 -1.03
N PRO A 104 7.42 -36.99 -1.60
CA PRO A 104 8.47 -36.23 -0.97
C PRO A 104 8.11 -34.73 -1.00
N VAL A 105 7.87 -34.15 0.17
CA VAL A 105 7.89 -32.70 0.34
C VAL A 105 9.35 -32.27 0.17
N ARG A 106 9.66 -31.67 -0.99
CA ARG A 106 10.92 -30.96 -1.19
C ARG A 106 10.95 -29.80 -0.20
N ALA A 107 11.82 -29.90 0.81
CA ALA A 107 12.09 -28.81 1.74
C ALA A 107 12.53 -27.58 0.94
N ARG A 108 11.73 -26.52 0.98
CA ARG A 108 12.20 -25.19 0.58
C ARG A 108 13.23 -24.76 1.63
N SER A 109 14.41 -24.36 1.18
CA SER A 109 15.43 -23.74 2.02
C SER A 109 14.85 -22.47 2.64
N ASN A 110 14.62 -22.51 3.95
CA ASN A 110 14.19 -21.39 4.77
C ASN A 110 15.33 -20.36 4.85
N PRO A 111 15.15 -19.08 4.46
CA PRO A 111 16.11 -18.05 4.79
C PRO A 111 15.81 -17.55 6.21
N GLN A 112 16.85 -17.63 7.06
CA GLN A 112 16.95 -17.12 8.44
C GLN A 112 16.39 -18.01 9.56
N ASN A 113 17.33 -18.49 10.39
CA ASN A 113 17.08 -19.13 11.69
C ASN A 113 16.38 -18.14 12.63
N VAL A 114 15.05 -18.11 12.62
CA VAL A 114 14.31 -17.74 13.82
C VAL A 114 14.13 -19.02 14.63
N THR A 115 15.02 -19.26 15.58
CA THR A 115 14.74 -20.22 16.66
C THR A 115 13.59 -19.64 17.48
N VAL A 116 12.37 -20.05 17.16
CA VAL A 116 11.25 -19.93 18.10
C VAL A 116 11.69 -20.65 19.37
N PRO A 117 11.53 -20.06 20.57
CA PRO A 117 11.81 -20.80 21.80
C PRO A 117 10.85 -21.98 21.85
N GLU A 118 11.33 -23.19 21.55
CA GLU A 118 10.62 -24.45 21.83
C GLU A 118 10.71 -24.77 23.34
N GLN A 119 10.79 -23.73 24.18
CA GLN A 119 10.86 -23.86 25.63
C GLN A 119 9.45 -23.72 26.18
N ALA A 120 8.89 -24.87 26.59
CA ALA A 120 7.77 -24.89 27.49
C ALA A 120 8.15 -24.19 28.81
N ARG A 121 7.21 -23.43 29.39
CA ARG A 121 7.30 -23.00 30.78
C ARG A 121 7.51 -24.25 31.62
N GLN A 122 8.65 -24.31 32.31
CA GLN A 122 9.00 -25.49 33.07
C GLN A 122 7.91 -25.80 34.11
N SER A 123 7.53 -27.07 34.16
CA SER A 123 6.59 -27.61 35.15
C SER A 123 5.15 -27.13 35.01
N LEU A 124 4.68 -26.77 33.80
CA LEU A 124 3.30 -26.35 33.57
C LEU A 124 2.66 -27.10 32.40
N LEU A 125 1.42 -27.54 32.63
CA LEU A 125 0.53 -28.09 31.61
C LEU A 125 -0.74 -27.24 31.49
N ILE A 126 -1.24 -27.14 30.28
CA ILE A 126 -2.59 -26.64 29.98
C ILE A 126 -3.48 -27.88 29.83
N ILE A 127 -4.49 -28.01 30.69
CA ILE A 127 -5.41 -29.15 30.70
C ILE A 127 -6.82 -28.64 30.43
N GLN A 128 -7.35 -28.97 29.25
CA GLN A 128 -8.71 -28.65 28.88
C GLN A 128 -9.65 -29.79 29.28
N PHE A 129 -10.72 -29.46 29.99
CA PHE A 129 -11.72 -30.42 30.43
C PHE A 129 -13.01 -30.33 29.61
N THR A 130 -13.82 -31.38 29.66
CA THR A 130 -15.13 -31.39 29.02
C THR A 130 -16.04 -30.32 29.66
N PRO A 131 -16.93 -29.67 28.88
CA PRO A 131 -17.87 -28.67 29.42
C PRO A 131 -18.75 -29.19 30.55
N GLU A 132 -19.05 -30.49 30.56
CA GLU A 132 -19.91 -31.15 31.54
C GLU A 132 -19.19 -31.49 32.85
N SER A 133 -17.86 -31.53 32.86
CA SER A 133 -17.09 -31.88 34.06
C SER A 133 -17.26 -30.85 35.17
N THR A 134 -17.44 -31.28 36.42
CA THR A 134 -17.59 -30.37 37.55
C THR A 134 -16.23 -29.88 38.06
N PRO A 135 -16.16 -28.72 38.76
CA PRO A 135 -14.91 -28.25 39.38
C PRO A 135 -14.27 -29.29 40.30
N GLU A 136 -15.06 -30.10 41.00
CA GLU A 136 -14.58 -31.17 41.88
C GLU A 136 -13.94 -32.31 41.08
N GLU A 137 -14.53 -32.70 39.94
CA GLU A 137 -13.97 -33.72 39.05
C GLU A 137 -12.65 -33.25 38.42
N ARG A 138 -12.59 -31.97 38.00
CA ARG A 138 -11.36 -31.33 37.49
C ARG A 138 -10.28 -31.29 38.56
N GLN A 139 -10.63 -30.90 39.80
CA GLN A 139 -9.68 -30.88 40.92
C GLN A 139 -9.19 -32.29 41.26
N ALA A 140 -10.07 -33.30 41.26
CA ALA A 140 -9.68 -34.68 41.50
C ALA A 140 -8.68 -35.20 40.46
N TYR A 141 -8.82 -34.80 39.20
CA TYR A 141 -7.84 -35.12 38.16
C TYR A 141 -6.50 -34.40 38.37
N VAL A 142 -6.53 -33.13 38.77
CA VAL A 142 -5.30 -32.39 39.14
C VAL A 142 -4.58 -33.05 40.31
N ASP A 143 -5.32 -33.48 41.33
CA ASP A 143 -4.78 -34.18 42.50
C ASP A 143 -4.19 -35.55 42.10
N LEU A 144 -4.83 -36.29 41.18
CA LEU A 144 -4.36 -37.58 40.65
C LEU A 144 -2.96 -37.47 40.03
N ILE A 145 -2.68 -36.38 39.31
CA ILE A 145 -1.37 -36.15 38.67
C ILE A 145 -0.36 -35.47 39.61
N ASN A 146 -0.70 -35.32 40.90
CA ASN A 146 0.05 -34.54 41.90
C ASN A 146 0.32 -33.09 41.44
N GLY A 147 -0.61 -32.53 40.68
CA GLY A 147 -0.53 -31.15 40.18
C GLY A 147 -1.10 -30.14 41.17
N ARG A 148 -0.87 -28.87 40.88
CA ARG A 148 -1.50 -27.73 41.58
C ARG A 148 -2.01 -26.74 40.55
N VAL A 149 -3.26 -26.33 40.68
CA VAL A 149 -3.83 -25.29 39.81
C VAL A 149 -3.07 -23.97 40.02
N ASP A 150 -2.57 -23.41 38.93
CA ASP A 150 -1.94 -22.08 38.86
C ASP A 150 -2.99 -21.04 38.44
N GLU A 151 -3.73 -21.36 37.37
CA GLU A 151 -4.74 -20.49 36.78
C GLU A 151 -5.93 -21.30 36.25
N VAL A 152 -7.10 -20.68 36.27
CA VAL A 152 -8.33 -21.23 35.69
C VAL A 152 -8.80 -20.29 34.57
N ILE A 153 -8.94 -20.85 33.37
CA ILE A 153 -9.52 -20.17 32.21
C ILE A 153 -10.96 -20.68 32.07
N GLU A 154 -11.88 -20.06 32.83
CA GLU A 154 -13.27 -20.52 33.00
C GLU A 154 -14.01 -20.65 31.67
N ASP A 155 -13.84 -19.69 30.76
CA ASP A 155 -14.51 -19.66 29.45
C ASP A 155 -14.16 -20.85 28.54
N LEU A 156 -13.02 -21.52 28.80
CA LEU A 156 -12.54 -22.65 28.02
C LEU A 156 -12.61 -23.99 28.76
N ASN A 157 -13.09 -24.00 30.01
CA ASN A 157 -13.00 -25.15 30.92
C ASN A 157 -11.56 -25.69 31.06
N THR A 158 -10.58 -24.77 31.12
CA THR A 158 -9.16 -25.11 31.07
C THR A 158 -8.45 -24.71 32.35
N TYR A 159 -7.65 -25.61 32.91
CA TYR A 159 -6.76 -25.31 34.03
C TYR A 159 -5.31 -25.26 33.55
N VAL A 160 -4.58 -24.25 33.99
CA VAL A 160 -3.12 -24.20 33.90
C VAL A 160 -2.59 -24.80 35.20
N VAL A 161 -1.85 -25.89 35.11
CA VAL A 161 -1.50 -26.74 36.25
C VAL A 161 0.01 -26.87 36.39
N ILE A 162 0.52 -26.50 37.56
CA ILE A 162 1.90 -26.77 37.96
C ILE A 162 2.02 -28.26 38.25
N ILE A 163 2.97 -28.92 37.60
CA ILE A 163 3.19 -30.37 37.65
C ILE A 163 4.52 -30.73 38.31
N PRO A 164 4.66 -31.94 38.88
CA PRO A 164 5.94 -32.40 39.41
C PRO A 164 7.00 -32.61 38.30
N PRO A 165 8.30 -32.55 38.64
CA PRO A 165 9.37 -32.79 37.68
C PRO A 165 9.23 -34.15 36.98
N GLY A 166 9.41 -34.16 35.66
CA GLY A 166 9.40 -35.38 34.84
C GLY A 166 8.02 -35.80 34.33
N LEU A 167 6.94 -35.10 34.69
CA LEU A 167 5.64 -35.27 34.05
C LEU A 167 5.61 -34.48 32.73
N THR A 168 5.09 -35.09 31.67
CA THR A 168 4.92 -34.50 30.33
C THR A 168 3.52 -34.79 29.80
N PRO A 169 3.02 -34.08 28.79
CA PRO A 169 1.70 -34.35 28.19
C PRO A 169 1.51 -35.80 27.74
N GLU A 170 2.59 -36.49 27.35
CA GLU A 170 2.54 -37.85 26.82
C GLU A 170 2.40 -38.92 27.91
N VAL A 171 2.67 -38.58 29.18
CA VAL A 171 2.70 -39.54 30.29
C VAL A 171 1.61 -39.29 31.34
N VAL A 172 0.76 -38.27 31.15
CA VAL A 172 -0.40 -38.06 32.02
C VAL A 172 -1.46 -39.14 31.79
N PRO A 173 -2.21 -39.57 32.82
CA PRO A 173 -3.24 -40.59 32.66
C PRO A 173 -4.39 -40.11 31.77
N GLU A 174 -4.83 -40.94 30.82
CA GLU A 174 -6.06 -40.67 30.07
C GLU A 174 -7.27 -40.59 31.01
N SER A 175 -8.21 -39.68 30.69
CA SER A 175 -9.41 -39.48 31.48
C SER A 175 -10.57 -39.04 30.58
N PRO A 176 -11.80 -39.56 30.79
CA PRO A 176 -12.96 -39.23 29.97
C PRO A 176 -13.41 -37.77 30.10
N ILE A 177 -12.95 -37.06 31.14
CA ILE A 177 -13.24 -35.64 31.36
C ILE A 177 -12.17 -34.71 30.80
N VAL A 178 -11.07 -35.25 30.27
CA VAL A 178 -9.95 -34.47 29.71
C VAL A 178 -10.04 -34.49 28.19
N VAL A 179 -10.14 -33.30 27.60
CA VAL A 179 -10.22 -33.09 26.15
C VAL A 179 -8.83 -33.01 25.54
N ALA A 180 -7.94 -32.25 26.18
CA ALA A 180 -6.57 -32.05 25.72
C ALA A 180 -5.63 -31.79 26.89
N VAL A 181 -4.37 -32.22 26.74
CA VAL A 181 -3.26 -31.87 27.63
C VAL A 181 -2.10 -31.42 26.79
N GLU A 182 -1.61 -30.22 27.05
CA GLU A 182 -0.56 -29.58 26.26
C GLU A 182 0.48 -28.93 27.19
N ALA A 183 1.72 -28.82 26.72
CA ALA A 183 2.73 -28.03 27.43
C ALA A 183 2.48 -26.53 27.18
N ASP A 184 2.69 -25.70 28.20
CA ASP A 184 2.54 -24.24 28.07
C ASP A 184 3.79 -23.62 27.40
N PHE A 185 3.79 -23.56 26.06
CA PHE A 185 4.92 -23.04 25.29
C PHE A 185 5.03 -21.51 25.34
N LEU A 186 6.26 -21.02 25.49
CA LEU A 186 6.54 -19.59 25.37
C LEU A 186 6.42 -19.17 23.91
N VAL A 187 5.69 -18.08 23.68
CA VAL A 187 5.69 -17.37 22.39
C VAL A 187 6.55 -16.12 22.49
N SER A 188 7.39 -15.87 21.49
CA SER A 188 8.16 -14.62 21.35
C SER A 188 7.47 -13.69 20.36
N ALA A 189 7.55 -12.38 20.58
CA ALA A 189 7.18 -11.40 19.57
C ALA A 189 8.09 -11.59 18.34
N MET A 190 7.50 -11.80 17.16
CA MET A 190 8.26 -11.85 15.91
C MET A 190 8.65 -10.43 15.52
N GLN A 191 9.93 -10.10 15.63
CA GLN A 191 10.47 -8.84 15.16
C GLN A 191 11.22 -9.08 13.83
N TYR A 192 10.48 -9.11 12.73
CA TYR A 192 11.07 -9.04 11.39
C TYR A 192 11.25 -7.56 11.03
N THR A 193 12.42 -7.01 11.30
CA THR A 193 12.88 -5.83 10.56
C THR A 193 13.92 -6.33 9.59
N SER A 194 13.50 -6.73 8.38
CA SER A 194 14.40 -6.90 7.24
C SER A 194 14.91 -5.52 6.84
N VAL A 195 15.88 -5.00 7.61
CA VAL A 195 16.63 -3.82 7.22
C VAL A 195 17.41 -4.19 5.95
N PRO A 196 17.26 -3.44 4.84
CA PRO A 196 18.01 -3.73 3.64
C PRO A 196 19.52 -3.78 3.87
N THR A 197 20.22 -4.63 3.12
CA THR A 197 21.68 -4.80 3.24
C THR A 197 22.46 -3.69 2.54
N ASP A 198 21.77 -2.71 1.95
CA ASP A 198 22.37 -1.62 1.18
C ASP A 198 23.19 -0.70 2.08
N PRO A 199 24.45 -0.40 1.72
CA PRO A 199 25.42 0.23 2.61
C PRO A 199 25.00 1.61 3.09
N ARG A 200 24.16 2.33 2.33
CA ARG A 200 23.69 3.68 2.68
C ARG A 200 22.25 3.72 3.18
N PHE A 201 21.59 2.57 3.40
CA PHE A 201 20.22 2.54 3.91
C PHE A 201 20.06 3.29 5.25
N HIS A 202 21.06 3.20 6.13
CA HIS A 202 21.07 3.89 7.42
C HIS A 202 21.07 5.43 7.30
N GLU A 203 21.40 5.98 6.14
CA GLU A 203 21.33 7.42 5.83
C GLU A 203 19.92 7.84 5.35
N GLN A 204 19.06 6.88 4.96
CA GLN A 204 17.72 7.13 4.42
C GLN A 204 16.66 7.27 5.52
N TRP A 205 16.72 8.36 6.28
CA TRP A 205 15.80 8.63 7.40
C TRP A 205 14.32 8.47 7.03
N ALA A 206 13.95 8.84 5.79
CA ALA A 206 12.59 8.83 5.29
C ALA A 206 11.96 7.43 5.24
N MET A 207 12.76 6.38 4.99
CA MET A 207 12.24 5.02 4.77
C MET A 207 11.52 4.46 6.00
N ASN A 208 12.06 4.71 7.19
CA ASN A 208 11.42 4.31 8.43
C ASN A 208 10.16 5.14 8.73
N ILE A 209 10.15 6.42 8.34
CA ILE A 209 9.02 7.32 8.56
C ILE A 209 7.80 6.91 7.73
N ILE A 210 8.02 6.48 6.47
CA ILE A 210 6.94 6.01 5.60
C ILE A 210 6.59 4.53 5.84
N GLY A 211 7.23 3.85 6.80
CA GLY A 211 6.97 2.45 7.13
C GLY A 211 7.41 1.45 6.04
N ALA A 212 8.38 1.81 5.21
CA ALA A 212 8.79 0.98 4.08
C ALA A 212 9.33 -0.41 4.50
N PRO A 213 10.20 -0.53 5.54
CA PRO A 213 10.68 -1.85 5.96
C PRO A 213 9.59 -2.84 6.36
N GLN A 214 8.53 -2.34 7.02
CA GLN A 214 7.38 -3.15 7.40
C GLN A 214 6.58 -3.58 6.17
N ALA A 215 6.38 -2.68 5.21
CA ALA A 215 5.68 -3.00 3.97
C ALA A 215 6.46 -4.01 3.11
N TRP A 216 7.78 -3.91 3.05
CA TRP A 216 8.62 -4.85 2.29
C TRP A 216 8.58 -6.28 2.87
N ALA A 217 8.51 -6.42 4.20
CA ALA A 217 8.42 -7.72 4.84
C ALA A 217 7.14 -8.49 4.47
N GLU A 218 6.07 -7.77 4.15
CA GLU A 218 4.77 -8.32 3.77
C GLU A 218 4.61 -8.49 2.25
N LEU A 219 5.49 -7.90 1.44
CA LEU A 219 5.36 -7.93 -0.01
C LEU A 219 5.50 -9.36 -0.54
N PRO A 220 4.51 -9.88 -1.31
CA PRO A 220 4.61 -11.22 -1.88
C PRO A 220 5.82 -11.34 -2.81
N VAL A 221 6.48 -12.51 -2.79
CA VAL A 221 7.63 -12.79 -3.66
C VAL A 221 7.24 -12.72 -5.15
N ASP A 222 5.98 -12.97 -5.46
CA ASP A 222 5.35 -12.91 -6.78
C ASP A 222 4.46 -11.67 -6.97
N ALA A 223 4.70 -10.61 -6.18
CA ALA A 223 4.01 -9.34 -6.34
C ALA A 223 4.08 -8.84 -7.79
N GLU A 224 2.95 -8.35 -8.30
CA GLU A 224 2.85 -7.83 -9.65
C GLU A 224 3.82 -6.66 -9.85
N THR A 225 4.44 -6.62 -11.02
CA THR A 225 5.30 -5.51 -11.40
C THR A 225 4.45 -4.30 -11.74
N VAL A 226 4.73 -3.18 -11.09
CA VAL A 226 4.02 -1.91 -11.31
C VAL A 226 4.90 -0.99 -12.15
N ILE A 227 4.37 -0.46 -13.25
CA ILE A 227 5.10 0.47 -14.11
C ILE A 227 4.80 1.90 -13.67
N ILE A 228 5.84 2.63 -13.26
CA ILE A 228 5.76 4.04 -12.91
C ILE A 228 6.43 4.89 -13.97
N ALA A 229 5.68 5.73 -14.66
CA ALA A 229 6.22 6.73 -15.56
C ALA A 229 6.81 7.90 -14.77
N VAL A 230 8.10 8.12 -14.95
CA VAL A 230 8.81 9.30 -14.40
C VAL A 230 8.90 10.32 -15.52
N ILE A 231 8.00 11.29 -15.49
CA ILE A 231 7.96 12.42 -16.44
C ILE A 231 8.80 13.56 -15.84
N ASP A 232 10.06 13.66 -16.27
CA ASP A 232 11.07 14.53 -15.66
C ASP A 232 12.16 14.93 -16.67
N SER A 233 13.39 15.16 -16.22
CA SER A 233 14.58 15.49 -17.02
C SER A 233 15.23 14.31 -17.74
N GLY A 234 14.60 13.13 -17.67
CA GLY A 234 15.15 11.85 -18.09
C GLY A 234 15.46 10.96 -16.88
N VAL A 235 16.10 9.82 -17.10
CA VAL A 235 16.63 8.96 -16.03
C VAL A 235 18.05 8.57 -16.37
N CYS A 236 18.87 8.29 -15.36
CA CYS A 236 20.21 7.76 -15.52
C CYS A 236 20.12 6.30 -16.01
N LEU A 237 20.18 6.10 -17.32
CA LEU A 237 19.95 4.79 -17.93
C LEU A 237 20.97 3.74 -17.50
N ASP A 238 22.21 4.18 -17.24
CA ASP A 238 23.34 3.31 -16.84
C ASP A 238 23.67 3.40 -15.34
N HIS A 239 22.78 3.94 -14.49
CA HIS A 239 23.06 4.02 -13.05
C HIS A 239 23.10 2.59 -12.45
N PRO A 240 24.16 2.20 -11.73
CA PRO A 240 24.29 0.85 -11.18
C PRO A 240 23.13 0.47 -10.26
N ASP A 241 22.68 1.42 -9.44
CA ASP A 241 21.54 1.25 -8.51
C ASP A 241 20.16 1.22 -9.20
N LEU A 242 20.09 1.46 -10.51
CA LEU A 242 18.85 1.34 -11.31
C LEU A 242 18.95 0.20 -12.34
N ALA A 243 19.99 -0.62 -12.26
CA ALA A 243 20.20 -1.72 -13.19
C ALA A 243 19.00 -2.67 -13.18
N GLY A 244 18.41 -2.91 -14.36
CA GLY A 244 17.25 -3.79 -14.52
C GLY A 244 15.92 -3.20 -14.05
N ARG A 245 15.87 -1.90 -13.70
CA ARG A 245 14.66 -1.22 -13.21
C ARG A 245 13.90 -0.48 -14.29
N LEU A 246 14.44 -0.36 -15.50
CA LEU A 246 13.89 0.50 -16.54
C LEU A 246 13.17 -0.31 -17.62
N VAL A 247 11.96 0.12 -17.97
CA VAL A 247 11.28 -0.28 -19.22
C VAL A 247 11.58 0.74 -20.32
N PRO A 248 11.25 0.45 -21.60
CA PRO A 248 11.40 1.44 -22.67
C PRO A 248 10.69 2.75 -22.34
N GLY A 249 11.38 3.86 -22.64
CA GLY A 249 10.89 5.22 -22.44
C GLY A 249 11.03 6.08 -23.70
N TYR A 250 10.87 7.39 -23.56
CA TYR A 250 10.90 8.32 -24.68
C TYR A 250 11.41 9.71 -24.28
N ASP A 251 12.15 10.35 -25.17
CA ASP A 251 12.63 11.71 -25.03
C ASP A 251 11.78 12.67 -25.88
N PHE A 252 10.98 13.50 -25.22
CA PHE A 252 10.14 14.51 -25.87
C PHE A 252 10.87 15.83 -26.15
N VAL A 253 12.08 16.01 -25.60
CA VAL A 253 12.94 17.18 -25.83
C VAL A 253 13.67 17.03 -27.16
N GLU A 254 14.25 15.85 -27.41
CA GLU A 254 15.02 15.55 -28.64
C GLU A 254 14.26 14.70 -29.65
N ASP A 255 13.06 14.23 -29.29
CA ASP A 255 12.17 13.40 -30.12
C ASP A 255 12.82 12.07 -30.55
N ASP A 256 13.33 11.33 -29.57
CA ASP A 256 13.93 10.01 -29.76
C ASP A 256 13.62 9.04 -28.60
N THR A 257 14.20 7.84 -28.65
CA THR A 257 13.97 6.77 -27.65
C THR A 257 15.05 6.72 -26.56
N VAL A 258 15.83 7.78 -26.37
CA VAL A 258 16.96 7.84 -25.44
C VAL A 258 16.68 8.91 -24.36
N PRO A 259 15.83 8.62 -23.36
CA PRO A 259 15.50 9.55 -22.28
C PRO A 259 16.60 9.64 -21.21
N GLN A 260 17.84 9.83 -21.64
CA GLN A 260 18.99 10.01 -20.78
C GLN A 260 18.89 11.35 -20.05
N ASP A 261 19.00 11.31 -18.73
CA ASP A 261 19.02 12.53 -17.94
C ASP A 261 20.30 13.34 -18.21
N GLU A 262 20.14 14.63 -18.48
CA GLU A 262 21.22 15.61 -18.66
C GLU A 262 21.25 16.69 -17.56
N TYR A 263 20.24 16.73 -16.70
CA TYR A 263 20.11 17.69 -15.60
C TYR A 263 20.39 17.04 -14.24
N GLY A 264 20.00 15.78 -14.09
CA GLY A 264 20.25 14.90 -12.95
C GLY A 264 19.10 14.78 -11.96
N HIS A 265 18.01 15.54 -12.15
CA HIS A 265 16.87 15.54 -11.24
C HIS A 265 16.04 14.26 -11.38
N GLY A 266 15.77 13.82 -12.60
CA GLY A 266 14.99 12.62 -12.86
C GLY A 266 15.70 11.35 -12.43
N CYS A 267 17.04 11.32 -12.48
CA CYS A 267 17.84 10.28 -11.83
C CYS A 267 17.52 10.17 -10.34
N GLY A 268 17.48 11.29 -9.62
CA GLY A 268 17.17 11.31 -8.19
C GLY A 268 15.72 10.92 -7.89
N VAL A 269 14.78 11.30 -8.76
CA VAL A 269 13.38 10.90 -8.65
C VAL A 269 13.23 9.38 -8.82
N ALA A 270 13.86 8.80 -9.85
CA ALA A 270 13.82 7.35 -10.11
C ALA A 270 14.47 6.54 -8.97
N GLY A 271 15.59 7.01 -8.39
CA GLY A 271 16.25 6.35 -7.27
C GLY A 271 15.37 6.25 -6.02
N ILE A 272 14.59 7.30 -5.72
CA ILE A 272 13.66 7.25 -4.59
C ILE A 272 12.61 6.16 -4.81
N ILE A 273 12.08 6.04 -6.02
CA ILE A 273 11.03 5.07 -6.33
C ILE A 273 11.58 3.64 -6.32
N ALA A 274 12.66 3.39 -7.06
CA ALA A 274 13.02 2.05 -7.51
C ALA A 274 14.51 1.73 -7.48
N ALA A 275 15.34 2.45 -6.70
CA ALA A 275 16.71 1.99 -6.47
C ALA A 275 16.72 0.53 -5.99
N ASN A 276 17.72 -0.22 -6.45
CA ASN A 276 17.85 -1.63 -6.14
C ASN A 276 18.00 -1.83 -4.64
N MET A 277 17.44 -2.92 -4.14
CA MET A 277 17.46 -3.23 -2.72
C MET A 277 18.16 -4.56 -2.51
N ASN A 278 19.00 -4.64 -1.49
CA ASN A 278 19.81 -5.79 -1.14
C ASN A 278 20.82 -6.22 -2.22
N ASP A 279 21.39 -5.26 -2.94
CA ASP A 279 22.41 -5.54 -3.97
C ASP A 279 23.85 -5.20 -3.51
N ALA A 280 23.98 -4.82 -2.24
CA ALA A 280 25.23 -4.40 -1.58
C ALA A 280 25.83 -3.11 -2.18
N PHE A 281 25.03 -2.32 -2.89
CA PHE A 281 25.37 -1.02 -3.41
C PHE A 281 24.35 0.03 -2.96
N GLY A 282 24.79 1.29 -2.85
CA GLY A 282 23.86 2.41 -2.74
C GLY A 282 22.79 2.34 -1.65
N ILE A 283 21.56 2.61 -2.07
CA ILE A 283 20.37 2.89 -1.26
C ILE A 283 19.23 1.93 -1.64
N ALA A 284 18.15 1.86 -0.86
CA ALA A 284 16.94 1.15 -1.25
C ALA A 284 15.88 2.12 -1.80
N GLY A 285 15.20 1.75 -2.90
CA GLY A 285 14.00 2.45 -3.38
C GLY A 285 12.75 2.06 -2.58
N VAL A 286 11.72 2.91 -2.61
CA VAL A 286 10.46 2.66 -1.88
C VAL A 286 9.73 1.41 -2.37
N ALA A 287 9.73 1.15 -3.68
CA ALA A 287 8.93 0.10 -4.31
C ALA A 287 9.81 -0.96 -5.02
N PRO A 288 10.18 -2.06 -4.33
CA PRO A 288 11.03 -3.09 -4.92
C PRO A 288 10.37 -3.90 -6.04
N ASN A 289 9.06 -3.79 -6.25
CA ASN A 289 8.33 -4.37 -7.39
C ASN A 289 8.08 -3.37 -8.53
N ALA A 290 8.56 -2.12 -8.42
CA ALA A 290 8.36 -1.14 -9.47
C ALA A 290 9.39 -1.26 -10.60
N GLN A 291 8.94 -0.98 -11.81
CA GLN A 291 9.78 -0.61 -12.95
C GLN A 291 9.49 0.83 -13.35
N ILE A 292 10.51 1.54 -13.84
CA ILE A 292 10.44 2.94 -14.24
C ILE A 292 10.33 3.04 -15.75
N MET A 293 9.32 3.77 -16.23
CA MET A 293 9.24 4.24 -17.61
C MET A 293 9.81 5.67 -17.67
N PRO A 294 11.03 5.87 -18.18
CA PRO A 294 11.67 7.18 -18.21
C PRO A 294 11.10 8.04 -19.34
N LEU A 295 10.50 9.18 -19.03
CA LEU A 295 9.95 10.11 -20.02
C LEU A 295 10.61 11.48 -19.84
N ARG A 296 11.54 11.82 -20.73
CA ARG A 296 12.28 13.09 -20.68
C ARG A 296 11.45 14.20 -21.30
N VAL A 297 11.10 15.22 -20.51
CA VAL A 297 10.35 16.41 -20.91
C VAL A 297 11.02 17.71 -20.46
N LEU A 298 12.04 17.62 -19.59
CA LEU A 298 12.86 18.76 -19.17
C LEU A 298 14.24 18.67 -19.83
N ASP A 299 14.73 19.78 -20.36
CA ASP A 299 16.04 19.90 -20.99
C ASP A 299 17.19 19.88 -19.96
N ALA A 300 18.44 20.03 -20.43
CA ALA A 300 19.64 20.09 -19.59
C ALA A 300 19.65 21.26 -18.58
N ASN A 301 18.74 22.23 -18.70
CA ASN A 301 18.56 23.33 -17.74
C ASN A 301 17.39 23.08 -16.78
N GLY A 302 16.73 21.93 -16.86
CA GLY A 302 15.54 21.60 -16.09
C GLY A 302 14.27 22.31 -16.57
N LEU A 303 14.24 22.78 -17.83
CA LEU A 303 13.11 23.50 -18.41
C LEU A 303 12.33 22.60 -19.37
N GLY A 304 11.00 22.61 -19.27
CA GLY A 304 10.13 21.85 -20.16
C GLY A 304 8.86 22.60 -20.54
N GLY A 305 8.33 22.28 -21.71
CA GLY A 305 7.08 22.83 -22.20
C GLY A 305 5.86 22.03 -21.75
N TYR A 306 4.73 22.72 -21.60
CA TYR A 306 3.47 22.06 -21.26
C TYR A 306 2.98 21.10 -22.35
N SER A 307 3.37 21.32 -23.61
CA SER A 307 3.11 20.41 -24.73
C SER A 307 3.82 19.07 -24.55
N GLU A 308 5.10 19.08 -24.18
CA GLU A 308 5.92 17.88 -23.97
C GLU A 308 5.36 17.08 -22.79
N ILE A 309 5.08 17.76 -21.67
CA ILE A 309 4.47 17.14 -20.48
C ILE A 309 3.13 16.49 -20.82
N SER A 310 2.25 17.21 -21.55
CA SER A 310 0.93 16.67 -21.90
C SER A 310 1.04 15.45 -22.83
N ARG A 311 1.94 15.47 -23.82
CA ARG A 311 2.21 14.32 -24.70
C ARG A 311 2.78 13.13 -23.91
N ALA A 312 3.69 13.38 -22.97
CA ALA A 312 4.28 12.34 -22.14
C ALA A 312 3.25 11.67 -21.21
N ILE A 313 2.28 12.43 -20.68
CA ILE A 313 1.18 11.85 -19.88
C ILE A 313 0.35 10.88 -20.72
N ILE A 314 -0.05 11.28 -21.94
CA ILE A 314 -0.78 10.38 -22.85
C ILE A 314 0.07 9.15 -23.19
N TYR A 315 1.33 9.35 -23.55
CA TYR A 315 2.26 8.27 -23.87
C TYR A 315 2.38 7.26 -22.72
N ALA A 316 2.53 7.74 -21.48
CA ALA A 316 2.64 6.88 -20.31
C ALA A 316 1.45 5.93 -20.18
N VAL A 317 0.23 6.46 -20.30
CA VAL A 317 -1.01 5.69 -20.24
C VAL A 317 -1.07 4.67 -21.38
N ASP A 318 -0.82 5.10 -22.60
CA ASP A 318 -0.92 4.25 -23.79
C ASP A 318 0.14 3.14 -23.83
N HIS A 319 1.23 3.30 -23.07
CA HIS A 319 2.32 2.32 -22.94
C HIS A 319 2.28 1.56 -21.60
N GLY A 320 1.15 1.60 -20.89
CA GLY A 320 0.88 0.72 -19.75
C GLY A 320 1.47 1.16 -18.43
N ALA A 321 1.72 2.45 -18.22
CA ALA A 321 2.03 2.96 -16.88
C ALA A 321 0.81 2.83 -15.96
N ASP A 322 1.01 2.31 -14.75
CA ASP A 322 0.01 2.25 -13.70
C ASP A 322 -0.05 3.56 -12.89
N ILE A 323 1.10 4.24 -12.80
CA ILE A 323 1.31 5.45 -12.02
C ILE A 323 2.15 6.42 -12.83
N ILE A 324 1.83 7.71 -12.75
CA ILE A 324 2.60 8.82 -13.32
C ILE A 324 3.11 9.69 -12.19
N ASN A 325 4.43 9.86 -12.13
CA ASN A 325 5.11 10.77 -11.22
C ASN A 325 5.54 12.03 -11.98
N LEU A 326 5.00 13.18 -11.58
CA LEU A 326 5.32 14.51 -12.10
C LEU A 326 6.02 15.33 -11.01
N SER A 327 7.32 15.12 -10.88
CA SER A 327 8.20 15.86 -9.95
C SER A 327 8.55 17.26 -10.47
N LEU A 328 7.59 17.91 -11.12
CA LEU A 328 7.69 19.21 -11.77
C LEU A 328 6.45 20.04 -11.43
N ALA A 329 6.57 21.36 -11.50
CA ALA A 329 5.48 22.26 -11.19
C ALA A 329 5.66 23.61 -11.90
N GLY A 330 4.55 24.23 -12.31
CA GLY A 330 4.53 25.57 -12.88
C GLY A 330 3.29 26.37 -12.45
N PRO A 331 3.36 27.71 -12.47
CA PRO A 331 2.32 28.56 -11.86
C PRO A 331 1.10 28.78 -12.76
N ARG A 332 1.05 28.21 -13.97
CA ARG A 332 0.02 28.53 -14.97
C ARG A 332 -0.84 27.31 -15.26
N PHE A 333 -2.15 27.51 -15.19
CA PHE A 333 -3.12 26.53 -15.66
C PHE A 333 -2.98 26.31 -17.17
N SER A 334 -3.15 25.06 -17.61
CA SER A 334 -3.20 24.66 -19.01
C SER A 334 -4.33 23.66 -19.20
N GLN A 335 -5.31 24.00 -20.05
CA GLN A 335 -6.44 23.10 -20.33
C GLN A 335 -5.96 21.78 -20.94
N VAL A 336 -5.00 21.84 -21.86
CA VAL A 336 -4.46 20.63 -22.51
C VAL A 336 -3.79 19.69 -21.51
N MET A 337 -3.11 20.24 -20.49
CA MET A 337 -2.49 19.42 -19.45
C MET A 337 -3.53 18.84 -18.49
N ALA A 338 -4.59 19.62 -18.19
CA ALA A 338 -5.72 19.13 -17.41
C ALA A 338 -6.40 17.94 -18.12
N ASP A 339 -6.68 18.09 -19.42
CA ASP A 339 -7.31 17.04 -20.25
C ASP A 339 -6.44 15.76 -20.30
N ALA A 340 -5.11 15.91 -20.38
CA ALA A 340 -4.18 14.77 -20.37
C ALA A 340 -4.15 14.05 -19.02
N VAL A 341 -4.17 14.80 -17.93
CA VAL A 341 -4.27 14.24 -16.56
C VAL A 341 -5.61 13.52 -16.37
N ASP A 342 -6.71 14.11 -16.83
CA ASP A 342 -8.03 13.49 -16.73
C ASP A 342 -8.12 12.22 -17.59
N TYR A 343 -7.45 12.20 -18.75
CA TYR A 343 -7.31 10.99 -19.56
C TYR A 343 -6.59 9.87 -18.79
N ALA A 344 -5.49 10.18 -18.09
CA ALA A 344 -4.79 9.20 -17.25
C ALA A 344 -5.70 8.64 -16.15
N ALA A 345 -6.39 9.52 -15.42
CA ALA A 345 -7.31 9.12 -14.35
C ALA A 345 -8.48 8.26 -14.87
N GLN A 346 -9.07 8.62 -16.02
CA GLN A 346 -10.14 7.85 -16.67
C GLN A 346 -9.71 6.45 -17.12
N ASN A 347 -8.42 6.26 -17.40
CA ASN A 347 -7.81 4.96 -17.71
C ASN A 347 -7.27 4.24 -16.47
N GLY A 348 -7.60 4.72 -15.27
CA GLY A 348 -7.22 4.08 -14.01
C GLY A 348 -5.73 4.23 -13.66
N VAL A 349 -5.04 5.22 -14.25
CA VAL A 349 -3.65 5.55 -13.96
C VAL A 349 -3.62 6.65 -12.89
N TRP A 350 -2.88 6.43 -11.81
CA TRP A 350 -2.78 7.43 -10.75
C TRP A 350 -1.73 8.48 -11.10
N VAL A 351 -2.10 9.76 -10.96
CA VAL A 351 -1.22 10.89 -11.24
C VAL A 351 -0.82 11.56 -9.92
N ILE A 352 0.49 11.61 -9.66
CA ILE A 352 1.07 12.15 -8.42
C ILE A 352 2.03 13.27 -8.80
N ALA A 353 1.89 14.45 -8.20
CA ALA A 353 2.68 15.62 -8.57
C ALA A 353 3.17 16.44 -7.38
N ALA A 354 4.32 17.08 -7.57
CA ALA A 354 4.92 17.98 -6.60
C ALA A 354 4.12 19.29 -6.45
N ALA A 355 3.85 19.72 -5.21
CA ALA A 355 3.10 20.95 -4.94
C ALA A 355 3.86 22.24 -5.30
N GLY A 356 5.19 22.18 -5.41
CA GLY A 356 6.06 23.31 -5.71
C GLY A 356 6.89 23.80 -4.50
N ASN A 357 7.93 24.58 -4.79
CA ASN A 357 9.02 24.88 -3.85
C ASN A 357 9.18 26.38 -3.53
N SER A 358 8.09 27.15 -3.57
CA SER A 358 8.12 28.61 -3.37
C SER A 358 7.62 29.05 -2.00
N GLY A 359 7.23 28.12 -1.12
CA GLY A 359 6.77 28.42 0.24
C GLY A 359 5.51 29.28 0.26
N THR A 360 4.61 29.08 -0.69
CA THR A 360 3.39 29.89 -0.90
C THR A 360 2.14 29.02 -0.97
N ASP A 361 0.96 29.63 -0.84
CA ASP A 361 -0.35 29.04 -1.06
C ASP A 361 -0.85 29.15 -2.51
N VAL A 362 -0.07 29.77 -3.40
CA VAL A 362 -0.37 29.78 -4.84
C VAL A 362 -0.35 28.36 -5.39
N VAL A 363 -1.46 27.98 -6.03
CA VAL A 363 -1.64 26.68 -6.68
C VAL A 363 -0.73 26.56 -7.89
N TYR A 364 0.12 25.54 -7.91
CA TYR A 364 0.95 25.18 -9.06
C TYR A 364 0.40 23.93 -9.74
N TYR A 365 0.61 23.81 -11.05
CA TYR A 365 0.15 22.71 -11.88
C TYR A 365 1.34 21.85 -12.32
N PRO A 366 1.16 20.51 -12.43
CA PRO A 366 -0.11 19.78 -12.45
C PRO A 366 -0.73 19.46 -11.07
N ALA A 367 -0.04 19.66 -9.96
CA ALA A 367 -0.56 19.36 -8.61
C ALA A 367 -1.91 20.04 -8.28
N GLY A 368 -2.23 21.17 -8.91
CA GLY A 368 -3.50 21.87 -8.74
C GLY A 368 -4.70 21.27 -9.48
N PHE A 369 -4.52 20.26 -10.33
CA PHE A 369 -5.64 19.61 -11.02
C PHE A 369 -6.39 18.66 -10.08
N GLU A 370 -7.70 18.51 -10.28
CA GLU A 370 -8.56 17.75 -9.37
C GLU A 370 -8.19 16.26 -9.33
N SER A 371 -7.83 15.68 -10.47
CA SER A 371 -7.47 14.28 -10.64
C SER A 371 -6.00 13.96 -10.26
N VAL A 372 -5.29 14.89 -9.60
CA VAL A 372 -3.87 14.74 -9.23
C VAL A 372 -3.71 14.73 -7.72
N ILE A 373 -2.93 13.77 -7.25
CA ILE A 373 -2.50 13.71 -5.86
C ILE A 373 -1.35 14.69 -5.66
N ALA A 374 -1.68 15.83 -5.05
CA ALA A 374 -0.72 16.89 -4.78
C ALA A 374 0.12 16.60 -3.54
N VAL A 375 1.44 16.58 -3.70
CA VAL A 375 2.38 16.19 -2.64
C VAL A 375 3.21 17.37 -2.16
N GLY A 376 3.04 17.71 -0.88
CA GLY A 376 3.88 18.63 -0.13
C GLY A 376 5.09 17.93 0.51
N SER A 377 6.02 18.72 1.06
CA SER A 377 7.27 18.23 1.66
C SER A 377 7.31 18.45 3.16
N VAL A 378 7.72 17.43 3.91
CA VAL A 378 8.19 17.56 5.30
C VAL A 378 9.70 17.34 5.41
N ASP A 379 10.27 17.89 6.48
CA ASP A 379 11.67 17.71 6.87
C ASP A 379 11.86 16.58 7.90
N PRO A 380 13.10 16.27 8.31
CA PRO A 380 13.37 15.21 9.29
C PRO A 380 12.71 15.40 10.66
N THR A 381 12.23 16.61 10.97
CA THR A 381 11.46 16.89 12.20
C THR A 381 9.95 16.70 12.00
N LEU A 382 9.55 16.22 10.82
CA LEU A 382 8.17 16.03 10.38
C LEU A 382 7.36 17.32 10.33
N THR A 383 8.04 18.44 10.18
CA THR A 383 7.41 19.74 9.94
C THR A 383 7.43 20.06 8.45
N ARG A 384 6.42 20.82 7.97
CA ARG A 384 6.39 21.26 6.58
C ARG A 384 7.70 21.97 6.25
N SER A 385 8.41 21.49 5.24
CA SER A 385 9.64 22.14 4.77
C SER A 385 9.34 23.59 4.38
N SER A 386 10.20 24.54 4.77
CA SER A 386 9.95 25.97 4.56
C SER A 386 9.68 26.36 3.10
N PHE A 387 10.26 25.62 2.15
CA PHE A 387 10.04 25.81 0.71
C PHE A 387 8.75 25.19 0.18
N SER A 388 8.12 24.24 0.88
CA SER A 388 6.96 23.52 0.34
C SER A 388 5.80 24.46 0.12
N ASN A 389 5.22 24.49 -1.08
CA ASN A 389 3.91 25.10 -1.27
C ASN A 389 2.87 24.39 -0.39
N TYR A 390 1.80 25.11 -0.05
CA TYR A 390 0.78 24.69 0.90
C TYR A 390 -0.62 25.15 0.46
N GLY A 391 -1.65 24.76 1.21
CA GLY A 391 -3.03 25.17 0.94
C GLY A 391 -3.95 23.97 0.75
N ALA A 392 -5.22 24.25 0.46
CA ALA A 392 -6.27 23.22 0.36
C ALA A 392 -6.06 22.23 -0.79
N HIS A 393 -5.28 22.62 -1.82
CA HIS A 393 -4.96 21.74 -2.95
C HIS A 393 -3.92 20.67 -2.60
N VAL A 394 -3.13 20.83 -1.53
CA VAL A 394 -2.15 19.81 -1.10
C VAL A 394 -2.87 18.72 -0.33
N GLU A 395 -2.86 17.52 -0.89
CA GLU A 395 -3.61 16.37 -0.38
C GLU A 395 -2.81 15.62 0.68
N ILE A 396 -1.51 15.41 0.45
CA ILE A 396 -0.61 14.69 1.35
C ILE A 396 0.75 15.37 1.45
N ASN A 397 1.45 15.19 2.56
CA ASN A 397 2.86 15.55 2.67
C ASN A 397 3.71 14.29 2.85
N ALA A 398 4.87 14.26 2.21
CA ALA A 398 5.85 13.18 2.35
C ALA A 398 7.25 13.75 2.63
N PRO A 399 8.19 12.92 3.13
CA PRO A 399 9.59 13.31 3.27
C PRO A 399 10.15 13.87 1.96
N GLY A 400 10.56 15.14 1.95
CA GLY A 400 11.09 15.80 0.76
C GLY A 400 12.29 16.69 1.02
N ARG A 401 12.80 16.75 2.26
CA ARG A 401 14.02 17.48 2.60
C ARG A 401 15.12 16.54 3.06
N ASP A 402 16.33 16.81 2.59
CA ASP A 402 17.54 16.04 2.88
C ASP A 402 17.32 14.55 2.57
N ILE A 403 16.82 14.27 1.37
CA ILE A 403 16.52 12.93 0.86
C ILE A 403 17.74 12.42 0.09
N LEU A 404 18.32 11.32 0.58
CA LEU A 404 19.41 10.65 -0.11
C LEU A 404 18.86 9.85 -1.29
N THR A 405 19.35 10.15 -2.49
CA THR A 405 18.94 9.47 -3.73
C THR A 405 20.08 9.39 -4.75
N THR A 406 19.92 8.58 -5.79
CA THR A 406 20.85 8.43 -6.93
C THR A 406 21.10 9.76 -7.64
N ASN A 407 22.25 9.90 -8.30
CA ASN A 407 22.64 11.11 -9.01
C ASN A 407 23.26 10.81 -10.38
N ILE A 408 23.36 11.86 -11.21
CA ILE A 408 23.85 11.76 -12.59
C ILE A 408 25.31 11.31 -12.74
N ALA A 409 26.11 11.41 -11.68
CA ALA A 409 27.50 10.96 -11.69
C ALA A 409 27.66 9.47 -11.35
N GLY A 410 26.57 8.72 -11.18
CA GLY A 410 26.58 7.29 -10.84
C GLY A 410 26.71 7.00 -9.34
N GLY A 411 26.57 8.03 -8.49
CA GLY A 411 26.58 7.91 -7.03
C GLY A 411 25.26 8.38 -6.41
N HIS A 412 25.30 8.86 -5.16
CA HIS A 412 24.12 9.38 -4.47
C HIS A 412 24.38 10.72 -3.80
N SER A 413 23.39 11.59 -3.78
CA SER A 413 23.43 12.90 -3.14
C SER A 413 22.15 13.18 -2.34
N LEU A 414 22.28 14.09 -1.37
CA LEU A 414 21.12 14.63 -0.64
C LEU A 414 20.46 15.70 -1.48
N ASN A 415 19.16 15.60 -1.67
CA ASN A 415 18.36 16.57 -2.40
C ASN A 415 17.13 17.00 -1.57
N SER A 416 16.59 18.17 -1.91
CA SER A 416 15.42 18.74 -1.21
C SER A 416 14.44 19.37 -2.20
N GLY A 417 13.17 19.11 -2.01
CA GLY A 417 12.06 19.62 -2.82
C GLY A 417 10.81 18.76 -2.66
N THR A 418 9.65 19.36 -2.91
CA THR A 418 8.39 18.60 -3.13
C THR A 418 8.53 17.61 -4.29
N SER A 419 9.44 17.86 -5.22
CA SER A 419 9.85 16.94 -6.27
C SER A 419 10.55 15.67 -5.78
N PHE A 420 11.09 15.66 -4.56
CA PHE A 420 11.63 14.45 -3.90
C PHE A 420 10.64 13.85 -2.90
N ALA A 421 9.55 14.56 -2.57
CA ALA A 421 8.42 14.02 -1.80
C ALA A 421 7.43 13.25 -2.69
N ALA A 422 7.10 13.77 -3.88
CA ALA A 422 6.24 13.10 -4.85
C ALA A 422 6.65 11.64 -5.16
N PRO A 423 7.93 11.32 -5.44
CA PRO A 423 8.34 9.94 -5.72
C PRO A 423 8.22 9.00 -4.51
N MET A 424 8.25 9.52 -3.27
CA MET A 424 7.94 8.70 -2.10
C MET A 424 6.49 8.22 -2.16
N VAL A 425 5.55 9.11 -2.47
CA VAL A 425 4.13 8.78 -2.62
C VAL A 425 3.91 7.85 -3.81
N SER A 426 4.60 8.07 -4.92
CA SER A 426 4.55 7.18 -6.10
C SER A 426 5.03 5.77 -5.78
N GLY A 427 6.12 5.61 -5.04
CA GLY A 427 6.57 4.29 -4.58
C GLY A 427 5.58 3.63 -3.62
N VAL A 428 5.03 4.37 -2.66
CA VAL A 428 4.01 3.84 -1.74
C VAL A 428 2.75 3.43 -2.51
N ALA A 429 2.35 4.18 -3.54
CA ALA A 429 1.25 3.82 -4.43
C ALA A 429 1.52 2.52 -5.23
N ALA A 430 2.76 2.29 -5.67
CA ALA A 430 3.12 1.02 -6.31
C ALA A 430 3.06 -0.18 -5.36
N MET A 431 3.45 0.01 -4.10
CA MET A 431 3.26 -1.01 -3.06
C MET A 431 1.76 -1.29 -2.84
N ALA A 432 0.92 -0.25 -2.79
CA ALA A 432 -0.53 -0.41 -2.66
C ALA A 432 -1.14 -1.23 -3.82
N ARG A 433 -0.72 -0.98 -5.07
CA ARG A 433 -1.11 -1.78 -6.24
C ARG A 433 -0.72 -3.25 -6.09
N ALA A 434 0.51 -3.55 -5.67
CA ALA A 434 0.96 -4.93 -5.46
C ALA A 434 0.12 -5.68 -4.43
N PHE A 435 -0.40 -4.97 -3.42
CA PHE A 435 -1.31 -5.55 -2.44
C PHE A 435 -2.78 -5.52 -2.84
N ASN A 436 -3.10 -5.10 -4.08
CA ASN A 436 -4.45 -4.89 -4.58
C ASN A 436 -5.30 -4.00 -3.64
N MET A 437 -4.68 -2.95 -3.12
CA MET A 437 -5.31 -2.00 -2.20
C MET A 437 -5.75 -0.74 -2.96
N PRO A 438 -6.95 -0.21 -2.65
CA PRO A 438 -7.37 1.07 -3.19
C PRO A 438 -6.48 2.18 -2.63
N LEU A 439 -6.20 3.19 -3.44
CA LEU A 439 -5.44 4.35 -3.02
C LEU A 439 -6.39 5.41 -2.45
N ASN A 440 -6.66 5.33 -1.15
CA ASN A 440 -7.49 6.32 -0.45
C ASN A 440 -6.59 7.29 0.32
N VAL A 441 -6.70 8.58 -0.01
CA VAL A 441 -6.10 9.66 0.77
C VAL A 441 -7.16 10.20 1.73
N GLU A 442 -7.09 9.82 2.99
CA GLU A 442 -7.99 10.34 4.04
C GLU A 442 -7.18 11.17 5.04
N ASN A 443 -7.59 12.42 5.27
CA ASN A 443 -6.94 13.35 6.20
C ASN A 443 -5.43 13.53 5.98
N GLY A 444 -4.95 13.40 4.73
CA GLY A 444 -3.53 13.49 4.40
C GLY A 444 -2.72 12.26 4.79
N VAL A 445 -3.37 11.13 5.01
CA VAL A 445 -2.75 9.81 5.16
C VAL A 445 -3.10 8.98 3.93
N LEU A 446 -2.08 8.41 3.30
CA LEU A 446 -2.24 7.36 2.31
C LEU A 446 -2.47 6.04 3.06
N LEU A 447 -3.71 5.56 3.10
CA LEU A 447 -4.04 4.36 3.86
C LEU A 447 -3.81 3.12 3.00
N ILE A 448 -2.82 2.30 3.39
CA ILE A 448 -2.55 0.96 2.85
C ILE A 448 -3.02 -0.04 3.91
N TYR A 449 -4.23 -0.60 3.77
CA TYR A 449 -4.72 -1.68 4.62
C TYR A 449 -4.97 -2.96 3.81
N PRO A 450 -4.51 -4.14 4.30
CA PRO A 450 -4.89 -5.40 3.67
C PRO A 450 -6.41 -5.60 3.75
N PRO A 451 -7.04 -6.24 2.74
CA PRO A 451 -8.49 -6.41 2.66
C PRO A 451 -9.14 -7.06 3.90
N SER A 452 -8.37 -7.79 4.70
CA SER A 452 -8.82 -8.44 5.93
C SER A 452 -9.04 -7.49 7.11
N ALA A 453 -8.53 -6.26 7.08
CA ALA A 453 -8.70 -5.29 8.18
C ALA A 453 -10.04 -4.54 8.13
N VAL A 454 -10.70 -4.48 6.97
CA VAL A 454 -11.96 -3.74 6.79
C VAL A 454 -13.16 -4.50 7.37
N ALA A 455 -13.04 -5.82 7.61
CA ALA A 455 -14.13 -6.63 8.15
C ALA A 455 -14.24 -6.62 9.69
N GLN A 456 -13.32 -5.96 10.42
CA GLN A 456 -13.34 -5.97 11.90
C GLN A 456 -13.44 -4.59 12.56
N CYS A 457 -13.35 -3.50 11.81
CA CYS A 457 -13.66 -2.18 12.32
C CYS A 457 -14.98 -1.72 11.72
N GLY A 458 -16.09 -2.26 12.24
CA GLY A 458 -17.41 -1.71 11.98
C GLY A 458 -17.46 -0.26 12.42
N ILE A 459 -17.31 0.65 11.47
CA ILE A 459 -17.59 2.07 11.62
C ILE A 459 -18.72 2.34 10.62
N GLU A 460 -19.93 2.46 11.13
CA GLU A 460 -21.10 3.04 10.43
C GLU A 460 -20.89 4.52 10.12
#